data_AF-A0A075I5M7-F1
#
_entry.id   AF-A0A075I5M7-F1
#
_cell.length_a   1.000
_cell.length_b   1.000
_cell.length_c   1.000
_cell.angle_alpha   90.00
_cell.angle_beta   90.00
_cell.angle_gamma   90.00
#
_symmetry.space_group_name_H-M   'P 1'
#
loop_
_entity.id
_entity.type
_entity.pdbx_description
1 polymer ?
#
loop_
_entity_poly.entity_id
_entity_poly.type
_entity_poly.pdbx_seq_one_letter_code
_entity_poly.pdbx_strand_id
1 'polypeptide(L)' 'MLWFVGLGVSGPDSIPKEVGKIIQKADLVYLESFTSPIYKEHEEDIKNLVNGNFKIAKRWLVEDGQEILKAAKIPL' A
#
# COMPACT_ATOMS: atom_id res chain seq x y z
N MET A 1 -11.45 3.36 -6.21
CA MET A 1 -11.78 3.52 -4.78
C MET A 1 -10.49 3.60 -3.99
N LEU A 2 -10.35 4.55 -3.06
CA LEU A 2 -9.12 4.77 -2.29
C LEU A 2 -9.23 4.12 -0.91
N TRP A 3 -8.20 3.38 -0.50
CA TRP A 3 -8.09 2.75 0.82
C TRP A 3 -6.80 3.18 1.51
N PHE A 4 -6.89 3.49 2.80
CA PHE A 4 -5.73 3.63 3.67
C PHE A 4 -5.66 2.40 4.58
N VAL A 5 -4.52 1.72 4.55
CA VAL A 5 -4.30 0.48 5.30
C VAL A 5 -3.06 0.65 6.17
N GLY A 6 -3.23 0.48 7.47
CA GLY A 6 -2.12 0.34 8.40
C GLY A 6 -1.66 -1.11 8.49
N LEU A 7 -0.35 -1.34 8.40
CA LEU A 7 0.23 -2.69 8.54
C LEU A 7 0.39 -3.12 10.01
N GLY A 8 0.34 -2.16 10.95
CA GLY A 8 0.63 -2.42 12.35
C GLY A 8 2.13 -2.57 12.63
N VAL A 9 2.49 -2.67 13.91
CA VAL A 9 3.90 -2.70 14.35
C VAL A 9 4.62 -4.01 14.06
N SER A 10 3.89 -5.09 13.80
CA SER A 10 4.44 -6.39 13.40
C SER A 10 4.30 -6.65 11.90
N GLY A 11 4.11 -5.60 11.09
CA GLY A 11 4.18 -5.68 9.64
C GLY A 11 3.15 -6.64 9.00
N PRO A 12 3.53 -7.34 7.90
CA PRO A 12 2.62 -8.19 7.14
C PRO A 12 1.86 -9.25 7.97
N ASP A 13 2.49 -9.77 9.02
CA ASP A 13 1.91 -10.81 9.90
C ASP A 13 0.66 -10.33 10.66
N SER A 14 0.52 -9.01 10.85
CA SER A 14 -0.62 -8.41 11.54
C SER A 14 -1.80 -8.07 10.63
N ILE A 15 -1.68 -8.28 9.31
CA ILE A 15 -2.73 -7.89 8.36
C ILE A 15 -3.93 -8.84 8.50
N PRO A 16 -5.14 -8.33 8.82
CA PRO A 16 -6.35 -9.13 8.79
C PRO A 16 -6.62 -9.71 7.40
N LYS A 17 -7.18 -10.93 7.32
CA LYS A 17 -7.46 -11.60 6.04
C LYS A 17 -8.29 -10.76 5.08
N GLU A 18 -9.22 -9.98 5.61
CA GLU A 18 -10.10 -9.09 4.87
C GLU A 18 -9.31 -7.96 4.21
N VAL A 19 -8.33 -7.40 4.92
CA VAL A 19 -7.42 -6.37 4.41
C VAL A 19 -6.50 -6.96 3.34
N GLY A 20 -5.99 -8.17 3.55
CA GLY A 20 -5.20 -8.88 2.53
C GLY A 20 -5.97 -9.05 1.22
N LYS A 21 -7.28 -9.37 1.28
CA LYS A 21 -8.14 -9.43 0.09
C LYS A 21 -8.34 -8.07 -0.58
N ILE A 22 -8.37 -6.96 0.17
CA ILE A 22 -8.44 -5.61 -0.39
C ILE A 22 -7.14 -5.31 -1.17
N ILE A 23 -5.98 -5.59 -0.57
CA ILE A 23 -4.66 -5.40 -1.21
C ILE A 23 -4.57 -6.22 -2.51
N GLN A 24 -4.96 -7.50 -2.47
CA GLN A 24 -4.95 -8.40 -3.63
C GLN A 24 -5.89 -7.97 -4.78
N LYS A 25 -6.95 -7.22 -4.48
CA LYS A 25 -7.93 -6.74 -5.46
C LYS A 25 -7.62 -5.33 -5.99
N ALA A 26 -6.67 -4.62 -5.38
CA ALA A 26 -6.34 -3.27 -5.78
C ALA A 26 -5.57 -3.27 -7.11
N ASP A 27 -5.97 -2.39 -8.04
CA ASP A 27 -5.26 -2.20 -9.31
C ASP A 27 -3.87 -1.60 -9.11
N LEU A 28 -3.70 -0.82 -8.03
CA LEU A 28 -2.48 -0.13 -7.68
C LEU A 28 -2.35 -0.01 -6.15
N VAL A 29 -1.17 -0.37 -5.64
CA VAL A 29 -0.81 -0.29 -4.22
C VAL A 29 0.43 0.58 -4.08
N TYR A 30 0.30 1.59 -3.22
CA TYR A 30 1.41 2.44 -2.77
C TYR A 30 1.84 1.96 -1.38
N LEU A 31 3.09 1.52 -1.23
CA LEU A 31 3.66 1.20 0.08
C LEU A 31 4.52 2.35 0.58
N GLU A 32 4.22 2.79 1.79
CA GLU A 32 5.00 3.78 2.51
C GLU A 32 5.86 3.08 3.57
N SER A 33 7.19 3.31 3.59
CA SER A 33 8.12 2.66 4.53
C SER A 33 9.04 3.60 5.34
N PHE A 34 8.81 4.92 5.29
CA PHE A 34 9.60 5.92 6.02
C PHE A 34 9.04 6.29 7.41
N THR A 35 7.81 5.90 7.76
CA THR A 35 7.19 6.16 9.09
C THR A 35 7.20 4.97 10.03
N SER A 36 7.55 3.78 9.53
CA SER A 36 7.40 2.51 10.25
C SER A 36 8.71 1.72 10.23
N PRO A 37 8.99 0.87 11.25
CA PRO A 37 10.12 -0.05 11.26
C PRO A 37 9.84 -1.24 10.31
N ILE A 38 9.62 -0.94 9.03
CA ILE A 38 9.40 -1.92 7.97
C ILE A 38 10.77 -2.25 7.37
N TYR A 39 11.17 -3.51 7.48
CA TYR A 39 12.40 -4.02 6.89
C TYR A 39 12.15 -4.44 5.44
N LYS A 40 13.24 -4.66 4.69
CA LYS A 40 13.18 -5.03 3.28
C LYS A 40 12.36 -6.32 3.03
N GLU A 41 12.43 -7.29 3.94
CA GLU A 41 11.63 -8.52 3.90
C GLU A 41 10.12 -8.22 3.92
N HIS A 42 9.67 -7.29 4.78
CA HIS A 42 8.28 -6.88 4.82
C HIS A 42 7.83 -6.19 3.52
N GLU A 43 8.70 -5.39 2.89
CA GLU A 43 8.39 -4.79 1.59
C GLU A 43 8.20 -5.88 0.51
N GLU A 44 9.02 -6.93 0.53
CA GLU A 44 8.89 -8.07 -0.39
C GLU A 44 7.61 -8.87 -0.13
N ASP A 45 7.24 -9.09 1.14
CA ASP A 45 5.99 -9.77 1.50
C ASP A 45 4.75 -9.00 1.01
N ILE A 46 4.71 -7.69 1.23
CA ILE A 46 3.60 -6.86 0.71
C ILE A 46 3.61 -6.88 -0.81
N LYS A 47 4.77 -6.76 -1.46
CA LYS A 47 4.87 -6.81 -2.91
C LYS A 47 4.34 -8.15 -3.47
N ASN A 48 4.65 -9.27 -2.81
CA ASN A 48 4.18 -10.61 -3.19
C ASN A 48 2.67 -10.79 -2.94
N LEU A 49 2.08 -10.02 -2.02
CA LEU A 49 0.64 -10.00 -1.77
C LEU A 49 -0.15 -9.22 -2.83
N VAL A 50 0.50 -8.32 -3.58
CA VAL A 50 -0.15 -7.47 -4.58
C VAL A 50 -0.27 -8.18 -5.93
N ASN A 51 -1.49 -8.30 -6.44
CA ASN A 51 -1.73 -8.81 -7.80
C ASN A 51 -1.73 -7.71 -8.88
N GLY A 52 -1.97 -6.47 -8.47
CA GLY A 52 -1.93 -5.29 -9.34
C GLY A 52 -0.54 -4.66 -9.43
N ASN A 53 -0.52 -3.35 -9.70
CA ASN A 53 0.73 -2.58 -9.71
C ASN A 53 1.17 -2.28 -8.27
N PHE A 54 2.47 -2.31 -8.03
CA PHE A 54 3.07 -2.00 -6.73
C PHE A 54 4.12 -0.90 -6.87
N LYS A 55 4.06 0.10 -5.99
CA LYS A 55 4.99 1.23 -5.97
C LYS A 55 5.41 1.58 -4.55
N ILE A 56 6.70 1.72 -4.33
CA ILE A 56 7.22 2.34 -3.09
C ILE A 56 6.98 3.85 -3.18
N ALA A 57 6.23 4.38 -2.22
CA ALA A 57 5.89 5.78 -2.11
C ALA A 57 6.91 6.52 -1.25
N LYS A 58 7.53 7.55 -1.83
CA LYS A 58 8.40 8.47 -1.09
C LYS A 58 7.57 9.42 -0.24
N ARG A 59 8.15 9.96 0.84
CA ARG A 59 7.49 10.91 1.75
C ARG A 59 6.75 12.04 1.04
N TRP A 60 7.43 12.75 0.15
CA TRP A 60 6.83 13.85 -0.59
C TRP A 60 5.62 13.42 -1.45
N LEU A 61 5.60 12.19 -1.98
CA LEU A 61 4.49 11.70 -2.81
C LEU A 61 3.24 11.47 -1.96
N VAL A 62 3.42 10.92 -0.75
CA VAL A 62 2.35 10.72 0.21
C VAL A 62 1.84 12.06 0.75
N GLU A 63 2.74 12.98 1.05
CA GLU A 63 2.41 14.32 1.58
C GLU A 63 1.67 15.20 0.55
N ASP A 64 2.10 15.21 -0.72
CA ASP A 64 1.41 15.95 -1.78
C ASP A 64 0.11 15.27 -2.24
N GLY A 65 0.11 13.94 -2.33
CA GLY A 65 -1.08 13.12 -2.56
C GLY A 65 -1.73 13.24 -3.95
N GLN A 66 -1.28 14.14 -4.83
CA GLN A 66 -1.94 14.39 -6.12
C GLN A 66 -1.97 13.14 -7.01
N GLU A 67 -0.88 12.36 -7.02
CA GLU A 67 -0.81 11.12 -7.80
C GLU A 67 -1.82 10.08 -7.29
N ILE A 68 -1.87 9.85 -5.98
CA ILE A 68 -2.78 8.89 -5.32
C ILE A 68 -4.23 9.27 -5.61
N LEU A 69 -4.57 10.56 -5.48
CA LEU A 69 -5.92 11.06 -5.75
C LEU A 69 -6.29 10.91 -7.23
N LYS A 70 -5.37 11.18 -8.16
CA LYS A 70 -5.61 10.98 -9.60
C LYS A 70 -5.83 9.51 -9.93
N ALA A 71 -5.03 8.61 -9.37
CA ALA A 71 -5.17 7.16 -9.57
C ALA A 71 -6.47 6.60 -8.98
N ALA A 72 -6.96 7.18 -7.87
CA ALA A 72 -8.18 6.74 -7.22
C ALA A 72 -9.48 7.20 -7.90
N LYS A 73 -9.42 8.23 -8.75
CA LYS A 73 -10.57 8.73 -9.50
C LYS A 73 -11.04 7.68 -10.49
N ILE A 74 -12.34 7.48 -10.55
CA ILE A 74 -12.97 6.68 -11.60
C ILE A 74 -12.88 7.50 -12.90
N PRO A 75 -12.36 6.95 -14.01
CA PRO A 75 -12.48 7.61 -15.30
C PRO A 75 -13.98 7.76 -15.61
N LEU A 76 -14.43 8.99 -15.84
CA LEU A 76 -15.78 9.27 -16.34
C LEU A 76 -15.99 8.63 -17.72
#